data_AF-A0A0N4U7J9-F1
#
_entry.id   AF-A0A0N4U7J9-F1
#
_cell.length_a   1.000
_cell.length_b   1.000
_cell.length_c   1.000
_cell.angle_alpha   90.00
_cell.angle_beta   90.00
_cell.angle_gamma   90.00
#
_symmetry.space_group_name_H-M   'P 1'
#
loop_
_entity.id
_entity.type
_entity.pdbx_description
1 polymer ?
#
loop_
_entity_poly.entity_id
_entity_poly.type
_entity_poly.pdbx_seq_one_letter_code
_entity_poly.pdbx_strand_id
1 'polypeptide(L)'
;MYLWELRRRYRQLFRRQSKNLTYRKFSYFRRILTTFLFFFIGWSAFGLIAATKYMFKKNEISGEYSFISPNEARSNLYEKVYKLRFGDKENENDFYELDD
;
A
#
# COMPACT_ATOMS: atom_id res chain seq x y z
N MET A 1 2.39 -17.84 33.85
CA MET A 1 3.77 -18.38 33.68
C MET A 1 4.54 -17.66 32.58
N TYR A 2 3.99 -17.55 31.35
CA TYR A 2 4.68 -16.96 30.19
C TYR A 2 5.30 -15.56 30.40
N LEU A 3 4.57 -14.60 30.99
CA LEU A 3 5.08 -13.24 31.22
C LEU A 3 6.31 -13.19 32.13
N TRP A 4 6.38 -14.07 33.12
CA TRP A 4 7.49 -14.11 34.07
C TRP A 4 8.75 -14.70 33.42
N GLU A 5 8.59 -15.75 32.60
CA GLU A 5 9.68 -16.30 31.79
C GLU A 5 10.22 -15.28 30.79
N LEU A 6 9.33 -14.53 30.13
CA LEU A 6 9.71 -13.45 29.22
C LEU A 6 10.52 -12.36 29.95
N ARG A 7 10.03 -11.92 31.12
CA ARG A 7 10.75 -10.94 31.96
C ARG A 7 12.11 -11.46 32.41
N ARG A 8 12.23 -12.75 32.72
CA ARG A 8 13.51 -13.40 33.07
C ARG A 8 14.47 -13.41 31.89
N ARG A 9 14.03 -13.85 30.70
CA ARG A 9 14.84 -13.85 29.47
C ARG A 9 15.28 -12.44 29.09
N TYR A 10 14.38 -11.47 29.17
CA TYR A 10 14.68 -10.06 28.93
C TYR A 10 15.81 -9.56 29.84
N ARG A 11 15.69 -9.77 31.17
CA ARG A 11 16.75 -9.37 32.13
C ARG A 11 18.09 -10.05 31.86
N GLN A 12 18.09 -11.33 31.47
CA GLN A 12 19.31 -12.05 31.12
C GLN A 12 19.97 -11.47 29.86
N LEU A 13 19.18 -11.09 28.85
CA LEU A 13 19.67 -10.49 27.61
C LEU A 13 20.36 -9.15 27.88
N PHE A 14 19.75 -8.30 28.70
CA PHE A 14 20.32 -7.01 29.11
C PHE A 14 21.62 -7.17 29.89
N ARG A 15 21.70 -8.14 30.80
CA ARG A 15 22.94 -8.42 31.53
C ARG A 15 24.08 -8.86 30.60
N ARG A 16 23.78 -9.59 29.52
CA ARG A 16 24.79 -10.01 28.53
C ARG A 16 25.30 -8.87 27.65
N GLN A 17 24.52 -7.80 27.47
CA GLN A 17 24.90 -6.68 26.60
C GLN A 17 25.92 -5.70 27.22
N SER A 18 26.19 -5.74 28.53
CA SER A 18 26.85 -4.60 29.20
C SER A 18 28.35 -4.40 28.93
N LYS A 19 29.07 -5.34 28.29
CA LYS A 19 30.54 -5.22 28.27
C LYS A 19 31.19 -4.69 27.00
N ASN A 20 30.58 -4.77 25.81
CA ASN A 20 31.25 -4.31 24.57
C ASN A 20 30.26 -3.94 23.46
N LEU A 21 29.30 -3.05 23.76
CA LEU A 21 28.56 -2.36 22.70
C LEU A 21 29.48 -1.29 22.09
N THR A 22 30.40 -1.73 21.23
CA THR A 22 31.12 -0.85 20.32
C THR A 22 30.09 0.07 19.65
N TYR A 23 30.31 1.38 19.68
CA TYR A 23 29.42 2.40 19.07
C TYR A 23 28.89 1.98 17.68
N ARG A 24 29.74 1.29 16.90
CA ARG A 24 29.41 0.63 15.62
C ARG A 24 28.18 -0.29 15.68
N LYS A 25 28.07 -1.17 16.68
CA LYS A 25 26.93 -2.10 16.83
C LYS A 25 25.64 -1.36 17.13
N PHE A 26 25.70 -0.31 17.95
CA PHE A 26 24.53 0.50 18.30
C PHE A 26 24.00 1.28 17.10
N SER A 27 24.90 1.91 16.32
CA SER A 27 24.53 2.59 15.08
C SER A 27 23.94 1.63 14.04
N TYR A 28 24.49 0.42 13.91
CA TYR A 28 23.98 -0.60 13.00
C TYR A 28 22.58 -1.07 13.40
N PHE A 29 22.36 -1.34 14.70
CA PHE A 29 21.06 -1.75 15.21
C PHE A 29 19.99 -0.68 14.99
N ARG A 30 20.31 0.61 15.23
CA ARG A 30 19.38 1.71 14.95
C ARG A 30 18.96 1.75 13.49
N ARG A 31 19.91 1.65 12.55
CA ARG A 31 19.61 1.64 11.11
C ARG A 31 18.71 0.48 10.73
N ILE A 32 19.03 -0.74 11.17
CA ILE A 32 18.17 -1.91 10.90
C ILE A 32 16.78 -1.70 11.48
N LEU A 33 16.69 -1.26 12.74
CA LEU A 33 15.41 -1.08 13.40
C LEU A 33 14.56 -0.02 12.70
N THR A 34 15.17 1.11 12.30
CA THR A 34 14.48 2.14 11.54
C THR A 34 14.03 1.61 10.18
N THR A 35 14.90 0.94 9.43
CA THR A 35 14.54 0.37 8.12
C THR A 35 13.41 -0.65 8.25
N PHE A 36 13.48 -1.50 9.27
CA PHE A 36 12.43 -2.47 9.57
C PHE A 36 11.10 -1.78 9.89
N LEU A 37 11.11 -0.80 10.80
CA LEU A 37 9.89 -0.05 11.14
C LEU A 37 9.30 0.67 9.92
N PHE A 38 10.13 1.39 9.16
CA PHE A 38 9.70 2.06 7.92
C PHE A 38 9.18 1.08 6.88
N PHE A 39 9.76 -0.11 6.77
CA PHE A 39 9.27 -1.13 5.86
C PHE A 39 7.86 -1.58 6.23
N PHE A 40 7.59 -1.86 7.52
CA PHE A 40 6.25 -2.27 7.97
C PHE A 40 5.22 -1.15 7.87
N ILE A 41 5.58 0.06 8.29
CA ILE A 41 4.70 1.24 8.22
C ILE A 41 4.39 1.58 6.77
N GLY A 42 5.42 1.63 5.92
CA GLY A 42 5.29 1.88 4.49
C GLY A 42 4.48 0.80 3.79
N TRP A 43 4.71 -0.46 4.12
CA TRP A 43 3.94 -1.59 3.56
C TRP A 43 2.45 -1.51 3.93
N SER A 44 2.14 -1.21 5.20
CA SER A 44 0.76 -1.06 5.65
C SER A 44 0.07 0.14 4.99
N ALA A 45 0.74 1.29 4.91
CA ALA A 45 0.23 2.47 4.23
C ALA A 45 0.04 2.22 2.72
N PHE A 46 0.98 1.54 2.07
CA PHE A 46 0.87 1.16 0.67
C PHE A 46 -0.33 0.26 0.41
N GLY A 47 -0.58 -0.71 1.29
CA GLY A 47 -1.76 -1.57 1.21
C GLY A 47 -3.08 -0.78 1.30
N LEU A 48 -3.16 0.19 2.22
CA LEU A 48 -4.34 1.05 2.35
C LEU A 48 -4.55 1.91 1.11
N ILE A 49 -3.51 2.57 0.60
CA ILE A 49 -3.59 3.43 -0.60
C ILE A 49 -4.00 2.61 -1.83
N ALA A 50 -3.40 1.41 -2.00
CA ALA A 50 -3.76 0.51 -3.08
C ALA A 50 -5.22 0.04 -2.95
N ALA A 51 -5.66 -0.35 -1.75
CA ALA A 51 -7.03 -0.75 -1.51
C ALA A 51 -8.00 0.40 -1.83
N THR A 52 -7.76 1.62 -1.35
CA THR A 52 -8.59 2.79 -1.68
C THR A 52 -8.66 3.03 -3.17
N LYS A 53 -7.54 2.97 -3.89
CA LYS A 53 -7.50 3.25 -5.34
C LYS A 53 -8.18 2.19 -6.20
N TYR A 54 -8.09 0.91 -5.83
CA TYR A 54 -8.60 -0.18 -6.66
C TYR A 54 -9.98 -0.69 -6.23
N MET A 55 -10.32 -0.59 -4.95
CA MET A 55 -11.56 -1.16 -4.42
C MET A 55 -12.66 -0.11 -4.25
N PHE A 56 -12.35 1.18 -4.18
CA PHE A 56 -13.35 2.21 -3.94
C PHE A 56 -13.51 3.11 -5.15
N LYS A 57 -14.77 3.25 -5.59
CA LYS A 57 -15.16 4.28 -6.55
C LYS A 57 -15.67 5.47 -5.75
N LYS A 58 -15.15 6.65 -6.06
CA LYS A 58 -15.73 7.89 -5.56
C LYS A 58 -16.95 8.19 -6.41
N ASN A 59 -18.15 8.18 -5.82
CA ASN A 59 -19.33 8.70 -6.51
C ASN A 59 -19.15 10.21 -6.68
N GLU A 60 -19.18 10.70 -7.92
CA GLU A 60 -18.99 12.13 -8.23
C GLU A 60 -20.10 13.01 -7.63
N ILE A 61 -21.30 12.44 -7.49
CA ILE A 61 -22.51 13.15 -7.08
C ILE A 61 -22.64 13.21 -5.54
N SER A 62 -22.42 12.09 -4.83
CA SER A 62 -22.54 12.05 -3.37
C SER A 62 -21.23 12.28 -2.63
N GLY A 63 -20.09 12.16 -3.31
CA GLY A 63 -18.76 12.18 -2.68
C GLY A 63 -18.46 10.95 -1.83
N GLU A 64 -19.37 9.97 -1.76
CA GLU A 64 -19.20 8.76 -0.96
C GLU A 64 -18.33 7.72 -1.68
N TYR A 65 -17.55 6.98 -0.89
CA TYR A 65 -16.74 5.87 -1.36
C TYR A 65 -17.56 4.58 -1.28
N SER A 66 -17.98 4.05 -2.43
CA SER A 66 -18.61 2.73 -2.50
C SER A 66 -17.59 1.66 -2.90
N PHE A 67 -17.74 0.46 -2.34
CA PHE A 67 -16.97 -0.70 -2.78
C PHE A 67 -17.37 -1.08 -4.20
N ILE A 68 -16.38 -1.21 -5.08
CA ILE A 68 -16.56 -1.72 -6.44
C ILE A 68 -16.83 -3.22 -6.34
N SER A 69 -17.95 -3.65 -6.91
CA SER A 69 -18.24 -5.08 -7.04
C SER A 69 -17.20 -5.75 -7.97
N PRO A 70 -16.80 -7.02 -7.73
CA PRO A 70 -15.88 -7.74 -8.62
C PRO A 70 -16.33 -7.75 -10.09
N ASN A 71 -17.64 -7.71 -10.36
CA ASN A 71 -18.19 -7.64 -11.71
C ASN A 71 -17.94 -6.28 -12.37
N GLU A 72 -18.10 -5.19 -11.62
CA GLU A 72 -17.86 -3.82 -12.10
C GLU A 72 -16.36 -3.55 -12.29
N ALA A 73 -15.50 -4.10 -11.41
CA ALA A 73 -14.05 -4.03 -11.59
C ALA A 73 -13.61 -4.71 -12.89
N ARG A 74 -14.23 -5.86 -13.24
CA ARG A 74 -13.96 -6.56 -14.51
C ARG A 74 -14.41 -5.73 -15.71
N SER A 75 -15.61 -5.16 -15.70
CA SER A 75 -16.09 -4.35 -16.84
C SER A 75 -15.19 -3.13 -17.08
N ASN A 76 -14.77 -2.44 -16.02
CA ASN A 76 -13.84 -1.31 -16.12
C ASN A 76 -12.47 -1.72 -16.69
N LEU A 77 -11.95 -2.91 -16.30
CA LEU A 77 -10.71 -3.43 -16.86
C LEU A 77 -10.86 -3.80 -18.34
N TYR A 78 -11.98 -4.42 -18.73
CA TYR A 78 -12.24 -4.75 -20.14
C TYR A 78 -12.36 -3.49 -21.00
N GLU A 79 -13.09 -2.47 -20.55
CA GLU A 79 -13.21 -1.19 -21.26
C GLU A 79 -11.84 -0.52 -21.42
N LYS A 80 -11.04 -0.48 -20.35
CA LYS A 80 -9.69 0.11 -20.41
C LYS A 80 -8.76 -0.65 -21.35
N VAL A 81 -8.81 -1.98 -21.35
CA VAL A 81 -8.02 -2.82 -22.28
C VAL A 81 -8.51 -2.62 -23.72
N TYR A 82 -9.82 -2.48 -23.92
CA TYR A 82 -10.41 -2.22 -25.23
C TYR A 82 -9.95 -0.85 -25.77
N LYS A 83 -10.07 0.22 -24.98
CA LYS A 83 -9.59 1.57 -25.34
C LYS A 83 -8.10 1.60 -25.67
N LEU A 84 -7.26 0.91 -24.88
CA LEU A 84 -5.82 0.80 -25.15
C LEU A 84 -5.49 -0.01 -26.42
N ARG A 85 -6.29 -1.03 -26.74
CA ARG A 85 -6.04 -1.94 -27.86
C ARG A 85 -6.61 -1.45 -29.18
N PHE A 86 -7.77 -0.80 -29.16
CA PHE A 86 -8.52 -0.40 -30.35
C PHE A 86 -8.55 1.11 -30.59
N GLY A 87 -7.88 1.89 -29.74
CA GLY A 87 -7.96 3.35 -29.78
C GLY A 87 -9.32 3.85 -29.30
N ASP A 88 -9.37 5.09 -28.83
CA ASP A 88 -10.63 5.78 -28.52
C ASP A 88 -11.39 6.02 -29.83
N LYS A 89 -12.22 5.05 -30.24
CA LYS A 89 -13.13 5.23 -31.38
C LYS A 89 -14.19 6.32 -31.15
N GLU A 90 -14.33 6.82 -29.93
CA GLU A 90 -15.22 7.96 -29.65
C GLU A 90 -14.71 9.28 -30.24
N ASN A 91 -13.39 9.44 -30.47
CA ASN A 91 -12.86 10.69 -31.04
C ASN A 91 -12.96 10.78 -32.58
N GLU A 92 -13.45 9.72 -33.25
CA GLU A 92 -13.65 9.76 -34.71
C GLU A 92 -15.06 10.24 -35.11
N ASN A 93 -16.03 10.21 -34.19
CA ASN A 93 -17.38 10.71 -34.46
C ASN A 93 -17.53 12.22 -34.22
N ASP A 94 -16.71 12.84 -33.37
CA ASP A 94 -16.71 14.30 -33.19
C ASP A 94 -16.13 15.06 -34.39
N PHE A 95 -15.51 14.36 -35.36
CA PHE A 95 -14.92 15.01 -36.54
C PHE A 95 -15.91 15.24 -37.69
N TYR A 96 -17.12 14.65 -37.65
CA TYR A 96 -18.10 14.75 -38.74
C TYR A 96 -19.33 15.63 -38.44
N GLU A 97 -19.43 16.28 -37.28
CA GLU A 97 -20.55 17.20 -36.96
C GLU A 97 -20.21 18.70 -37.13
N LEU A 98 -19.11 19.05 -37.80
CA LEU A 98 -18.73 20.46 -38.01
C LEU A 98 -18.81 20.97 -39.46
N ASP A 99 -19.31 20.16 -40.41
CA ASP A 99 -19.42 20.54 -41.83
C ASP A 99 -20.87 20.61 -42.35
N ASP A 100 -21.84 20.95 -41.49
CA ASP A 100 -23.18 21.45 -41.88
C ASP A 100 -23.33 22.95 -41.56
#